data_AF-A0A531MPV0-F1
#
_entry.id   AF-A0A531MPV0-F1
#
_cell.length_a   1.000
_cell.length_b   1.000
_cell.length_c   1.000
_cell.angle_alpha   90.00
_cell.angle_beta   90.00
_cell.angle_gamma   90.00
#
_symmetry.space_group_name_H-M   'P 1'
#
loop_
_entity.id
_entity.type
_entity.pdbx_description
1 polymer ?
#
loop_
_entity_poly.entity_id
_entity_poly.type
_entity_poly.pdbx_seq_one_letter_code
_entity_poly.pdbx_strand_id
1 'polypeptide(L)'
;EVDTEDADEFINCVRFLGPSFGGINLEDIKAPECFIIEQRLRELMDIPVFHDDQHGTAIISAAGLINALEITGRDMKTTKLVCNGAGAAGIACIELMKAMGFSPENITLCDTKGVVFQGRTEGMNQWKSAHAVKTEARSLAEALDGADVFLGLSAKGALTTAMVQSMAKNPIIFAMANPDPEITPEEVAEIRTDAIMATGRSDYPNQVNNVLGFPYIFRGALDVRATTINDDMKIAAARALAELARQDVPDDVAAAYQGNRPKFGPNYIIPVPFDPRLISAIPIAVAKAAMDSGVARKPILDLDRYAQELSARRDPIASTLQRIYDRVRRQPKRIVFAEGEEEQVMRAAVSYVNQRLGTAILLGRDDVIKENARHAGIDLNKQGIEIINARLSRRNSIYTDYLYERMQRKGFLFRDCQRLINNDRNHFAACMVALGDADGIVT
;
A
#
# COMPACT_ATOMS: atom_id res chain seq x y z
N GLU A 1 18.74 2.81 -24.16
CA GLU A 1 19.36 4.15 -24.31
C GLU A 1 19.39 4.50 -25.80
N VAL A 2 19.09 5.75 -26.12
CA VAL A 2 19.11 6.29 -27.50
C VAL A 2 20.07 7.47 -27.48
N ASP A 3 21.13 7.42 -28.28
CA ASP A 3 22.18 8.44 -28.32
C ASP A 3 21.75 9.62 -29.20
N THR A 4 20.75 10.38 -28.74
CA THR A 4 20.30 11.64 -29.37
C THR A 4 19.73 12.58 -28.31
N GLU A 5 19.94 13.88 -28.53
CA GLU A 5 19.31 14.95 -27.75
C GLU A 5 18.13 15.59 -28.49
N ASP A 6 17.89 15.22 -29.75
CA ASP A 6 16.77 15.72 -30.56
C ASP A 6 15.50 14.92 -30.27
N ALA A 7 14.43 15.63 -29.91
CA ALA A 7 13.16 15.01 -29.54
C ALA A 7 12.50 14.25 -30.69
N ASP A 8 12.59 14.75 -31.93
CA ASP A 8 11.98 14.10 -33.08
C ASP A 8 12.75 12.85 -33.50
N GLU A 9 14.09 12.88 -33.45
CA GLU A 9 14.92 11.70 -33.65
C GLU A 9 14.63 10.63 -32.60
N PHE A 10 14.49 11.01 -31.33
CA PHE A 10 14.14 10.10 -30.25
C PHE A 10 12.76 9.46 -30.48
N ILE A 11 11.73 10.27 -30.79
CA ILE A 11 10.38 9.79 -31.09
C ILE A 11 10.41 8.81 -32.27
N ASN A 12 11.17 9.13 -33.33
CA ASN A 12 11.32 8.26 -34.49
C ASN A 12 11.98 6.92 -34.14
N CYS A 13 13.05 6.95 -33.34
CA CYS A 13 13.71 5.74 -32.87
C CYS A 13 12.73 4.83 -32.12
N VAL A 14 12.01 5.38 -31.14
CA VAL A 14 11.07 4.61 -30.32
C VAL A 14 9.91 4.07 -31.16
N ARG A 15 9.28 4.88 -32.01
CA ARG A 15 8.12 4.42 -32.80
C ARG A 15 8.49 3.33 -33.80
N PHE A 16 9.69 3.38 -34.39
CA PHE A 16 10.14 2.36 -35.34
C PHE A 16 10.45 1.03 -34.66
N LEU A 17 10.92 1.07 -33.40
CA LEU A 17 11.15 -0.13 -32.59
C LEU A 17 9.89 -0.65 -31.90
N GLY A 18 8.82 0.14 -31.86
CA GLY A 18 7.55 -0.17 -31.23
C GLY A 18 7.00 -1.59 -31.44
N PRO A 19 7.02 -2.15 -32.68
CA PRO A 19 6.51 -3.51 -32.93
C PRO A 19 7.19 -4.64 -32.14
N SER A 20 8.41 -4.40 -31.63
CA SER A 20 9.16 -5.38 -30.83
C SER A 20 8.76 -5.38 -29.35
N PHE A 21 8.08 -4.34 -28.87
CA PHE A 21 7.80 -4.12 -27.45
C PHE A 21 6.30 -4.19 -27.14
N GLY A 22 5.98 -4.61 -25.91
CA GLY A 22 4.60 -4.61 -25.41
C GLY A 22 4.17 -3.27 -24.79
N GLY A 23 5.12 -2.39 -24.49
CA GLY A 23 4.95 -1.07 -23.89
C GLY A 23 6.31 -0.37 -23.77
N ILE A 24 6.29 0.95 -23.61
CA ILE A 24 7.48 1.81 -23.53
C ILE A 24 7.50 2.54 -22.19
N ASN A 25 8.56 2.36 -21.42
CA ASN A 25 8.84 3.16 -20.23
C ASN A 25 9.90 4.21 -20.57
N LEU A 26 9.54 5.49 -20.48
CA LEU A 26 10.42 6.64 -20.63
C LEU A 26 10.99 7.01 -19.26
N GLU A 27 12.29 7.30 -19.22
CA GLU A 27 13.05 7.59 -18.01
C GLU A 27 14.05 8.70 -18.29
N ASP A 28 14.31 9.55 -17.30
CA ASP A 28 15.40 10.55 -17.28
C ASP A 28 15.42 11.51 -18.48
N ILE A 29 14.24 11.86 -19.00
CA ILE A 29 14.10 12.86 -20.07
C ILE A 29 13.80 14.22 -19.44
N LYS A 30 14.65 15.21 -19.76
CA LYS A 30 14.49 16.58 -19.23
C LYS A 30 13.17 17.23 -19.71
N ALA A 31 12.65 18.16 -18.92
CA ALA A 31 11.58 19.05 -19.36
C ALA A 31 12.14 20.23 -20.18
N PRO A 32 11.41 20.72 -21.20
CA PRO A 32 10.05 20.34 -21.59
C PRO A 32 9.93 19.15 -22.57
N GLU A 33 11.04 18.62 -23.08
CA GLU A 33 11.05 17.59 -24.13
C GLU A 33 10.30 16.32 -23.73
N CYS A 34 10.38 15.91 -22.46
CA CYS A 34 9.64 14.76 -21.93
C CYS A 34 8.13 14.83 -22.18
N PHE A 35 7.51 16.01 -22.07
CA PHE A 35 6.09 16.18 -22.32
C PHE A 35 5.74 15.97 -23.80
N ILE A 36 6.57 16.54 -24.69
CA ILE A 36 6.38 16.45 -26.14
C ILE A 36 6.59 15.00 -26.59
N ILE A 37 7.66 14.36 -26.12
CA ILE A 37 8.00 12.98 -26.45
C ILE A 37 6.90 12.03 -25.98
N GLU A 38 6.46 12.12 -24.73
CA GLU A 38 5.41 11.25 -24.21
C GLU A 38 4.11 11.44 -25.01
N GLN A 39 3.66 12.69 -25.16
CA GLN A 39 2.41 12.98 -25.88
C GLN A 39 2.44 12.41 -27.30
N ARG A 40 3.52 12.68 -28.05
CA ARG A 40 3.66 12.24 -29.44
C ARG A 40 3.74 10.73 -29.56
N LEU A 41 4.46 10.05 -28.66
CA LEU A 41 4.53 8.59 -28.67
C LEU A 41 3.19 7.95 -28.32
N ARG A 42 2.43 8.52 -27.37
CA ARG A 42 1.06 8.07 -27.06
C ARG A 42 0.09 8.23 -28.23
N GLU A 43 0.26 9.26 -29.05
CA GLU A 43 -0.54 9.48 -30.27
C GLU A 43 -0.16 8.54 -31.42
N LEU A 44 1.14 8.22 -31.55
CA LEU A 44 1.67 7.46 -32.68
C LEU A 44 1.67 5.94 -32.48
N MET A 45 1.59 5.46 -31.24
CA MET A 45 1.79 4.05 -30.91
C MET A 45 0.51 3.39 -30.36
N ASP A 46 0.29 2.14 -30.76
CA ASP A 46 -0.82 1.31 -30.27
C ASP A 46 -0.45 0.48 -29.02
N ILE A 47 0.57 0.90 -28.27
CA ILE A 47 1.05 0.23 -27.04
C ILE A 47 1.22 1.28 -25.93
N PRO A 48 1.13 0.89 -24.64
CA PRO A 48 1.22 1.82 -23.54
C PRO A 48 2.61 2.48 -23.49
N VAL A 49 2.60 3.81 -23.44
CA VAL A 49 3.77 4.65 -23.18
C VAL A 49 3.56 5.28 -21.81
N PHE A 50 4.57 5.21 -20.96
CA PHE A 50 4.56 5.71 -19.59
C PHE A 50 5.90 6.37 -19.31
N HIS A 51 5.89 7.52 -18.64
CA HIS A 51 7.10 8.17 -18.19
C HIS A 51 7.20 8.07 -16.67
N ASP A 52 8.23 7.39 -16.16
CA ASP A 52 8.26 7.02 -14.73
C ASP A 52 8.50 8.23 -13.83
N ASP A 53 9.43 9.13 -14.19
CA ASP A 53 9.66 10.38 -13.44
C ASP A 53 8.43 11.28 -13.34
N GLN A 54 7.49 11.15 -14.27
CA GLN A 54 6.24 11.90 -14.24
C GLN A 54 5.17 11.13 -13.46
N HIS A 55 4.72 10.03 -14.05
CA HIS A 55 3.52 9.33 -13.59
C HIS A 55 3.83 8.37 -12.46
N GLY A 56 5.02 7.78 -12.40
CA GLY A 56 5.48 6.95 -11.29
C GLY A 56 5.46 7.76 -9.99
N THR A 57 6.15 8.90 -9.98
CA THR A 57 6.16 9.81 -8.83
C THR A 57 4.75 10.27 -8.47
N ALA A 58 3.94 10.70 -9.44
CA ALA A 58 2.56 11.11 -9.20
C ALA A 58 1.72 10.02 -8.49
N ILE A 59 1.80 8.78 -8.95
CA ILE A 59 1.01 7.67 -8.41
C ILE A 59 1.43 7.34 -6.98
N ILE A 60 2.73 7.29 -6.69
CA ILE A 60 3.21 6.95 -5.34
C ILE A 60 2.93 8.10 -4.36
N SER A 61 3.14 9.35 -4.78
CA SER A 61 2.77 10.53 -3.99
C SER A 61 1.27 10.56 -3.70
N ALA A 62 0.43 10.24 -4.69
CA ALA A 62 -1.02 10.13 -4.49
C ALA A 62 -1.41 9.03 -3.51
N ALA A 63 -0.78 7.86 -3.58
CA ALA A 63 -1.01 6.76 -2.63
C ALA A 63 -0.70 7.19 -1.19
N GLY A 64 0.46 7.82 -0.97
CA GLY A 64 0.82 8.36 0.33
C GLY A 64 -0.15 9.43 0.80
N LEU A 65 -0.54 10.34 -0.08
CA LEU A 65 -1.44 11.45 0.27
C LEU A 65 -2.83 10.96 0.66
N ILE A 66 -3.41 9.96 -0.04
CA ILE A 66 -4.68 9.32 0.35
C ILE A 66 -4.62 8.89 1.83
N ASN A 67 -3.53 8.24 2.22
CA ASN A 67 -3.34 7.73 3.57
C ASN A 67 -3.04 8.81 4.60
N ALA A 68 -2.27 9.83 4.24
CA ALA A 68 -1.99 10.97 5.11
C ALA A 68 -3.27 11.79 5.39
N LEU A 69 -4.14 11.97 4.39
CA LEU A 69 -5.45 12.62 4.56
C LEU A 69 -6.37 11.82 5.47
N GLU A 70 -6.42 10.49 5.31
CA GLU A 70 -7.18 9.60 6.20
C GLU A 70 -6.75 9.77 7.66
N ILE A 71 -5.43 9.70 7.93
CA ILE A 71 -4.88 9.82 9.28
C ILE A 71 -5.17 11.19 9.89
N THR A 72 -5.15 12.24 9.07
CA THR A 72 -5.39 13.62 9.53
C THR A 72 -6.85 14.04 9.51
N GLY A 73 -7.77 13.17 9.03
CA GLY A 73 -9.20 13.45 8.93
C GLY A 73 -9.55 14.55 7.92
N ARG A 74 -8.78 14.66 6.83
CA ARG A 74 -8.90 15.73 5.83
C ARG A 74 -9.59 15.25 4.54
N ASP A 75 -10.37 16.14 3.92
CA ASP A 75 -11.01 15.91 2.63
C ASP A 75 -10.22 16.60 1.49
N MET A 76 -10.03 15.89 0.37
CA MET A 76 -9.31 16.41 -0.82
C MET A 76 -9.90 17.71 -1.37
N LYS A 77 -11.21 17.94 -1.20
CA LYS A 77 -11.91 19.12 -1.70
C LYS A 77 -11.62 20.38 -0.90
N THR A 78 -11.25 20.24 0.38
CA THR A 78 -11.00 21.39 1.27
C THR A 78 -9.54 21.54 1.65
N THR A 79 -8.71 20.52 1.39
CA THR A 79 -7.30 20.51 1.72
C THR A 79 -6.51 21.45 0.81
N LYS A 80 -5.69 22.33 1.40
CA LYS A 80 -4.79 23.24 0.69
C LYS A 80 -3.43 22.58 0.46
N LEU A 81 -3.08 22.40 -0.81
CA LEU A 81 -1.83 21.79 -1.24
C LEU A 81 -0.94 22.83 -1.93
N VAL A 82 0.31 22.90 -1.51
CA VAL A 82 1.36 23.67 -2.20
C VAL A 82 2.34 22.70 -2.83
N CYS A 83 2.43 22.70 -4.15
CA CYS A 83 3.42 21.96 -4.90
C CYS A 83 4.59 22.88 -5.22
N ASN A 84 5.79 22.53 -4.78
CA ASN A 84 7.01 23.27 -5.10
C ASN A 84 7.86 22.47 -6.09
N GLY A 85 7.91 22.97 -7.33
CA GLY A 85 8.52 22.27 -8.46
C GLY A 85 7.54 22.19 -9.62
N ALA A 86 7.78 23.00 -10.66
CA ALA A 86 6.95 23.06 -11.87
C ALA A 86 7.56 22.29 -13.06
N GLY A 87 8.31 21.23 -12.75
CA GLY A 87 8.83 20.27 -13.72
C GLY A 87 7.83 19.15 -14.01
N ALA A 88 8.29 18.13 -14.73
CA ALA A 88 7.46 17.03 -15.21
C ALA A 88 6.74 16.27 -14.08
N ALA A 89 7.45 15.87 -13.03
CA ALA A 89 6.89 15.24 -11.84
C ALA A 89 5.82 16.10 -11.16
N GLY A 90 6.11 17.38 -10.93
CA GLY A 90 5.20 18.29 -10.21
C GLY A 90 3.90 18.55 -10.96
N ILE A 91 3.97 18.74 -12.27
CA ILE A 91 2.78 18.88 -13.13
C ILE A 91 1.96 17.58 -13.10
N ALA A 92 2.59 16.42 -13.32
CA ALA A 92 1.91 15.12 -13.31
C ALA A 92 1.25 14.81 -11.96
N CYS A 93 1.91 15.14 -10.85
CA CYS A 93 1.31 15.07 -9.51
C CYS A 93 0.04 15.91 -9.42
N ILE A 94 0.10 17.20 -9.77
CA ILE A 94 -1.07 18.09 -9.67
C ILE A 94 -2.21 17.58 -10.56
N GLU A 95 -1.92 17.17 -11.80
CA GLU A 95 -2.93 16.65 -12.72
C GLU A 95 -3.61 15.41 -12.14
N LEU A 96 -2.84 14.44 -11.62
CA LEU A 96 -3.40 13.25 -11.00
C LEU A 96 -4.24 13.60 -9.76
N MET A 97 -3.77 14.49 -8.89
CA MET A 97 -4.53 14.93 -7.71
C MET A 97 -5.87 15.57 -8.11
N LYS A 98 -5.88 16.43 -9.13
CA LYS A 98 -7.11 17.02 -9.67
C LYS A 98 -8.04 15.94 -10.22
N ALA A 99 -7.51 14.98 -10.98
CA ALA A 99 -8.29 13.85 -11.51
C ALA A 99 -8.89 12.97 -10.40
N MET A 100 -8.22 12.88 -9.24
CA MET A 100 -8.72 12.17 -8.05
C MET A 100 -9.79 12.94 -7.27
N GLY A 101 -9.98 14.23 -7.56
CA GLY A 101 -11.01 15.06 -6.94
C GLY A 101 -10.50 16.16 -6.02
N PHE A 102 -9.21 16.49 -6.02
CA PHE A 102 -8.74 17.73 -5.39
C PHE A 102 -9.30 18.95 -6.13
N SER A 103 -9.76 19.93 -5.36
CA SER A 103 -10.24 21.20 -5.90
C SER A 103 -9.08 22.00 -6.50
N PRO A 104 -9.11 22.36 -7.80
CA PRO A 104 -8.02 23.08 -8.46
C PRO A 104 -7.64 24.40 -7.78
N GLU A 105 -8.61 25.10 -7.19
CA GLU A 105 -8.43 26.35 -6.45
C GLU A 105 -7.64 26.19 -5.14
N ASN A 106 -7.55 24.97 -4.60
CA ASN A 106 -6.82 24.67 -3.38
C ASN A 106 -5.40 24.12 -3.66
N ILE A 107 -4.99 24.03 -4.93
CA ILE A 107 -3.64 23.63 -5.30
C ILE A 107 -2.88 24.85 -5.80
N THR A 108 -1.80 25.22 -5.10
CA THR A 108 -0.89 26.29 -5.53
C THR A 108 0.42 25.68 -6.03
N LEU A 109 0.81 25.99 -7.27
CA LEU A 109 2.08 25.59 -7.84
C LEU A 109 3.12 26.71 -7.65
N CYS A 110 4.31 26.35 -7.20
CA CYS A 110 5.47 27.23 -7.07
C CYS A 110 6.63 26.72 -7.94
N ASP A 111 7.38 27.64 -8.52
CA ASP A 111 8.64 27.36 -9.22
C ASP A 111 9.76 28.30 -8.75
N THR A 112 10.87 28.33 -9.48
CA THR A 112 12.05 29.14 -9.14
C THR A 112 11.78 30.65 -9.10
N LYS A 113 10.65 31.14 -9.61
CA LYS A 113 10.24 32.56 -9.51
C LYS A 113 9.07 32.77 -8.53
N GLY A 114 8.72 31.77 -7.75
CA GLY A 114 7.61 31.81 -6.78
C GLY A 114 6.31 31.26 -7.35
N VAL A 115 5.18 31.81 -6.91
CA VAL A 115 3.85 31.27 -7.21
C VAL A 115 3.53 31.37 -8.70
N VAL A 116 2.92 30.33 -9.27
CA VAL A 116 2.35 30.33 -10.61
C VAL A 116 0.92 30.87 -10.52
N PHE A 117 0.76 32.18 -10.69
CA PHE A 117 -0.51 32.89 -10.55
C PHE A 117 -1.04 33.42 -11.89
N GLN A 118 -2.35 33.68 -11.97
CA GLN A 118 -2.98 34.27 -13.15
C GLN A 118 -2.46 35.68 -13.43
N GLY A 119 -1.93 35.91 -14.63
CA GLY A 119 -1.32 37.19 -15.03
C GLY A 119 0.19 37.26 -14.81
N ARG A 120 0.82 36.21 -14.26
CA ARG A 120 2.28 36.08 -14.25
C ARG A 120 2.81 35.97 -15.68
N THR A 121 3.87 36.71 -16.00
CA THR A 121 4.52 36.69 -17.33
C THR A 121 5.88 35.98 -17.32
N GLU A 122 6.61 36.02 -16.21
CA GLU A 122 7.97 35.47 -16.11
C GLU A 122 7.98 33.95 -15.94
N GLY A 123 8.76 33.24 -16.77
CA GLY A 123 9.01 31.80 -16.63
C GLY A 123 7.79 30.91 -16.91
N MET A 124 6.75 31.45 -17.55
CA MET A 124 5.53 30.73 -17.92
C MET A 124 5.70 29.95 -19.21
N ASN A 125 5.04 28.79 -19.28
CA ASN A 125 4.90 27.97 -20.47
C ASN A 125 3.48 27.38 -20.53
N GLN A 126 3.14 26.67 -21.60
CA GLN A 126 1.78 26.14 -21.79
C GLN A 126 1.35 25.19 -20.66
N TRP A 127 2.25 24.34 -20.17
CA TRP A 127 1.97 23.38 -19.11
C TRP A 127 1.70 24.10 -17.79
N LYS A 128 2.56 25.04 -17.37
CA LYS A 128 2.36 25.84 -16.15
C LYS A 128 1.10 26.69 -16.18
N SER A 129 0.77 27.23 -17.35
CA SER A 129 -0.38 28.15 -17.50
C SER A 129 -1.71 27.49 -17.14
N ALA A 130 -1.84 26.17 -17.36
CA ALA A 130 -3.02 25.39 -16.97
C ALA A 130 -3.20 25.26 -15.44
N HIS A 131 -2.15 25.55 -14.66
CA HIS A 131 -2.16 25.48 -13.20
C HIS A 131 -2.04 26.85 -12.54
N ALA A 132 -2.14 27.94 -13.31
CA ALA A 132 -2.14 29.29 -12.77
C ALA A 132 -3.40 29.58 -11.94
N VAL A 133 -3.23 29.90 -10.66
CA VAL A 133 -4.35 30.17 -9.74
C VAL A 133 -4.54 31.66 -9.48
N LYS A 134 -5.76 32.05 -9.11
CA LYS A 134 -6.06 33.42 -8.66
C LYS A 134 -5.69 33.54 -7.19
N THR A 135 -4.60 34.24 -6.89
CA THR A 135 -4.09 34.44 -5.52
C THR A 135 -3.25 35.71 -5.44
N GLU A 136 -3.11 36.27 -4.25
CA GLU A 136 -2.19 37.37 -3.96
C GLU A 136 -0.80 36.90 -3.51
N ALA A 137 -0.63 35.62 -3.18
CA ALA A 137 0.67 35.06 -2.85
C ALA A 137 1.65 35.15 -4.04
N ARG A 138 2.90 35.49 -3.77
CA ARG A 138 3.99 35.61 -4.75
C ARG A 138 5.18 34.73 -4.41
N SER A 139 5.40 34.43 -3.13
CA SER A 139 6.50 33.58 -2.67
C SER A 139 6.03 32.19 -2.18
N LEU A 140 6.96 31.23 -2.11
CA LEU A 140 6.69 29.92 -1.52
C LEU A 140 6.26 30.03 -0.05
N ALA A 141 6.87 30.97 0.70
CA ALA A 141 6.53 31.20 2.10
C ALA A 141 5.08 31.68 2.26
N GLU A 142 4.66 32.64 1.43
CA GLU A 142 3.28 33.14 1.44
C GLU A 142 2.27 32.05 1.03
N ALA A 143 2.63 31.20 0.07
CA ALA A 143 1.76 30.10 -0.34
C ALA A 143 1.59 29.04 0.76
N LEU A 144 2.63 28.82 1.58
CA LEU A 144 2.64 27.82 2.65
C LEU A 144 1.98 28.28 3.96
N ASP A 145 1.69 29.56 4.11
CA ASP A 145 1.00 30.08 5.29
C ASP A 145 -0.39 29.44 5.43
N GLY A 146 -0.57 28.65 6.49
CA GLY A 146 -1.79 27.87 6.72
C GLY A 146 -2.06 26.77 5.68
N ALA A 147 -1.08 26.36 4.88
CA ALA A 147 -1.22 25.22 3.96
C ALA A 147 -1.21 23.89 4.73
N ASP A 148 -1.92 22.90 4.20
CA ASP A 148 -2.06 21.59 4.83
C ASP A 148 -1.03 20.58 4.33
N VAL A 149 -0.70 20.69 3.03
CA VAL A 149 0.20 19.78 2.33
C VAL A 149 1.30 20.57 1.64
N PHE A 150 2.55 20.17 1.85
CA PHE A 150 3.68 20.54 0.99
C PHE A 150 4.08 19.33 0.14
N LEU A 151 4.13 19.51 -1.17
CA LEU A 151 4.61 18.54 -2.14
C LEU A 151 5.86 19.09 -2.84
N GLY A 152 7.03 18.70 -2.35
CA GLY A 152 8.34 19.12 -2.84
C GLY A 152 8.89 18.19 -3.92
N LEU A 153 9.14 18.77 -5.10
CA LEU A 153 9.73 18.15 -6.29
C LEU A 153 10.74 19.12 -6.92
N SER A 154 11.60 19.67 -6.05
CA SER A 154 12.43 20.83 -6.34
C SER A 154 13.90 20.60 -5.99
N ALA A 155 14.43 21.33 -5.02
CA ALA A 155 15.84 21.32 -4.67
C ALA A 155 16.03 21.34 -3.15
N LYS A 156 17.18 20.81 -2.72
CA LYS A 156 17.64 20.82 -1.33
C LYS A 156 17.46 22.19 -0.68
N GLY A 157 16.92 22.20 0.54
CA GLY A 157 16.78 23.42 1.37
C GLY A 157 15.72 24.40 0.91
N ALA A 158 14.86 24.04 -0.07
CA ALA A 158 13.79 24.90 -0.54
C ALA A 158 12.69 25.14 0.51
N LEU A 159 12.49 24.19 1.43
CA LEU A 159 11.52 24.31 2.52
C LEU A 159 12.25 24.68 3.80
N THR A 160 11.98 25.88 4.33
CA THR A 160 12.69 26.41 5.51
C THR A 160 11.92 26.14 6.80
N THR A 161 12.62 26.16 7.94
CA THR A 161 12.03 26.02 9.29
C THR A 161 10.85 26.96 9.51
N ALA A 162 10.98 28.23 9.11
CA ALA A 162 9.92 29.23 9.28
C ALA A 162 8.65 28.89 8.47
N MET A 163 8.82 28.33 7.26
CA MET A 163 7.69 27.89 6.44
C MET A 163 6.98 26.68 7.06
N VAL A 164 7.73 25.73 7.61
CA VAL A 164 7.14 24.56 8.31
C VAL A 164 6.36 24.99 9.56
N GLN A 165 6.82 26.03 10.27
CA GLN A 165 6.10 26.62 11.40
C GLN A 165 4.79 27.29 10.98
N SER A 166 4.72 27.92 9.80
CA SER A 166 3.52 28.61 9.32
C SER A 166 2.46 27.66 8.73
N MET A 167 2.81 26.41 8.43
CA MET A 167 1.84 25.40 7.95
C MET A 167 0.78 25.08 9.00
N ALA A 168 -0.37 24.61 8.53
CA ALA A 168 -1.50 24.20 9.37
C ALA A 168 -1.16 23.08 10.36
N LYS A 169 -2.07 22.80 11.29
CA LYS A 169 -1.95 21.66 12.23
C LYS A 169 -1.88 20.32 11.47
N ASN A 170 -1.10 19.39 11.99
CA ASN A 170 -0.82 18.07 11.39
C ASN A 170 -0.41 18.17 9.91
N PRO A 171 0.70 18.88 9.59
CA PRO A 171 1.08 19.17 8.22
C PRO A 171 1.56 17.88 7.55
N ILE A 172 1.21 17.73 6.28
CA ILE A 172 1.65 16.61 5.45
C ILE A 172 2.77 17.14 4.56
N ILE A 173 3.98 16.63 4.74
CA ILE A 173 5.18 17.17 4.08
C ILE A 173 5.85 16.05 3.30
N PHE A 174 5.81 16.17 1.98
CA PHE A 174 6.43 15.24 1.04
C PHE A 174 7.65 15.96 0.45
N ALA A 175 8.84 15.70 0.97
CA ALA A 175 10.09 16.33 0.54
C ALA A 175 10.89 15.33 -0.32
N MET A 176 10.66 15.35 -1.63
CA MET A 176 11.04 14.26 -2.54
C MET A 176 12.21 14.61 -3.46
N ALA A 177 12.86 15.77 -3.27
CA ALA A 177 14.11 16.05 -3.97
C ALA A 177 15.18 14.99 -3.64
N ASN A 178 15.95 14.59 -4.65
CA ASN A 178 17.04 13.63 -4.53
C ASN A 178 18.38 14.29 -4.93
N PRO A 179 19.52 13.89 -4.32
CA PRO A 179 19.65 12.94 -3.21
C PRO A 179 19.33 13.55 -1.83
N ASP A 180 19.27 14.87 -1.75
CA ASP A 180 18.97 15.61 -0.52
C ASP A 180 17.59 16.28 -0.63
N PRO A 181 16.68 16.03 0.34
CA PRO A 181 15.31 16.54 0.30
C PRO A 181 15.25 18.05 0.52
N GLU A 182 14.09 18.65 0.23
CA GLU A 182 13.80 20.06 0.50
C GLU A 182 14.00 20.45 1.97
N ILE A 183 13.70 19.52 2.87
CA ILE A 183 13.98 19.56 4.32
C ILE A 183 14.05 18.12 4.82
N THR A 184 14.90 17.85 5.81
CA THR A 184 15.02 16.49 6.38
C THR A 184 13.92 16.19 7.41
N PRO A 185 13.55 14.91 7.62
CA PRO A 185 12.67 14.51 8.72
C PRO A 185 13.16 14.95 10.10
N GLU A 186 14.47 14.94 10.33
CA GLU A 186 15.08 15.42 11.58
C GLU A 186 14.80 16.91 11.81
N GLU A 187 15.07 17.74 10.80
CA GLU A 187 14.81 19.19 10.89
C GLU A 187 13.34 19.48 11.14
N VAL A 188 12.42 18.73 10.52
CA VAL A 188 10.98 18.89 10.78
C VAL A 188 10.61 18.44 12.19
N ALA A 189 11.18 17.34 12.69
CA ALA A 189 10.87 16.80 14.02
C ALA A 189 11.30 17.75 15.16
N GLU A 190 12.34 18.57 14.96
CA GLU A 190 12.73 19.63 15.90
C GLU A 190 11.67 20.74 16.04
N ILE A 191 10.83 20.91 15.01
CA ILE A 191 9.88 22.02 14.89
C ILE A 191 8.43 21.56 15.14
N ARG A 192 8.08 20.37 14.65
CA ARG A 192 6.72 19.83 14.59
C ARG A 192 6.75 18.37 15.01
N THR A 193 6.02 18.06 16.09
CA THR A 193 5.79 16.68 16.53
C THR A 193 4.56 16.04 15.88
N ASP A 194 3.77 16.83 15.15
CA ASP A 194 2.49 16.45 14.54
C ASP A 194 2.57 16.25 13.02
N ALA A 195 3.74 16.44 12.41
CA ALA A 195 3.92 16.32 10.97
C ALA A 195 3.93 14.86 10.49
N ILE A 196 3.34 14.61 9.32
CA ILE A 196 3.52 13.37 8.56
C ILE A 196 4.55 13.65 7.47
N MET A 197 5.69 12.96 7.55
CA MET A 197 6.81 13.13 6.62
C MET A 197 6.89 11.99 5.61
N ALA A 198 7.17 12.31 4.35
CA ALA A 198 7.54 11.36 3.30
C ALA A 198 8.71 11.93 2.48
N THR A 199 9.62 11.08 2.02
CA THR A 199 10.79 11.51 1.22
C THR A 199 11.05 10.54 0.06
N GLY A 200 11.94 10.90 -0.87
CA GLY A 200 12.42 9.98 -1.91
C GLY A 200 13.42 8.93 -1.42
N ARG A 201 14.00 9.12 -0.22
CA ARG A 201 15.12 8.32 0.25
C ARG A 201 14.68 7.06 1.00
N SER A 202 15.46 6.00 0.84
CA SER A 202 15.17 4.67 1.42
C SER A 202 15.52 4.53 2.89
N ASP A 203 16.36 5.43 3.43
CA ASP A 203 16.75 5.45 4.84
C ASP A 203 15.70 6.10 5.75
N TYR A 204 14.66 6.71 5.17
CA TYR A 204 13.54 7.30 5.91
C TYR A 204 12.23 6.49 5.79
N PRO A 205 11.33 6.60 6.78
CA PRO A 205 9.96 6.11 6.64
C PRO A 205 9.24 6.74 5.44
N ASN A 206 8.17 6.10 4.99
CA ASN A 206 7.28 6.63 3.94
C ASN A 206 8.02 7.02 2.66
N GLN A 207 8.88 6.12 2.18
CA GLN A 207 9.63 6.35 0.94
C GLN A 207 8.67 6.44 -0.26
N VAL A 208 8.66 7.58 -0.93
CA VAL A 208 8.03 7.77 -2.24
C VAL A 208 9.04 7.38 -3.31
N ASN A 209 8.94 6.15 -3.83
CA ASN A 209 9.83 5.64 -4.85
C ASN A 209 9.06 4.93 -5.96
N ASN A 210 9.36 5.29 -7.20
CA ASN A 210 8.68 4.81 -8.40
C ASN A 210 8.76 3.28 -8.59
N VAL A 211 9.72 2.60 -7.95
CA VAL A 211 9.83 1.12 -7.92
C VAL A 211 8.56 0.43 -7.39
N LEU A 212 7.77 1.14 -6.59
CA LEU A 212 6.46 0.67 -6.11
C LEU A 212 5.37 0.70 -7.19
N GLY A 213 5.60 1.42 -8.29
CA GLY A 213 4.64 1.69 -9.35
C GLY A 213 4.95 0.93 -10.62
N PHE A 214 5.98 1.37 -11.37
CA PHE A 214 6.16 0.98 -12.77
C PHE A 214 6.14 -0.52 -13.05
N PRO A 215 6.79 -1.41 -12.25
CA PRO A 215 6.83 -2.83 -12.58
C PRO A 215 5.43 -3.44 -12.58
N TYR A 216 4.59 -2.99 -11.65
CA TYR A 216 3.27 -3.54 -11.42
C TYR A 216 2.19 -2.89 -12.30
N ILE A 217 2.33 -1.60 -12.58
CA ILE A 217 1.48 -0.89 -13.55
C ILE A 217 1.66 -1.52 -14.93
N PHE A 218 2.90 -1.70 -15.38
CA PHE A 218 3.17 -2.38 -16.64
C PHE A 218 2.67 -3.82 -16.63
N ARG A 219 2.84 -4.57 -15.53
CA ARG A 219 2.32 -5.94 -15.46
C ARG A 219 0.82 -6.00 -15.75
N GLY A 220 0.02 -5.15 -15.09
CA GLY A 220 -1.42 -5.07 -15.30
C GLY A 220 -1.78 -4.64 -16.72
N ALA A 221 -1.15 -3.58 -17.22
CA ALA A 221 -1.39 -3.05 -18.57
C ALA A 221 -1.04 -4.07 -19.67
N LEU A 222 0.09 -4.78 -19.53
CA LEU A 222 0.56 -5.77 -20.49
C LEU A 222 -0.30 -7.03 -20.51
N ASP A 223 -0.78 -7.50 -19.36
CA ASP A 223 -1.59 -8.72 -19.27
C ASP A 223 -2.94 -8.57 -19.97
N VAL A 224 -3.51 -7.36 -19.96
CA VAL A 224 -4.73 -7.03 -20.70
C VAL A 224 -4.48 -6.41 -22.08
N ARG A 225 -3.22 -6.32 -22.51
CA ARG A 225 -2.79 -5.68 -23.76
C ARG A 225 -3.41 -4.29 -23.94
N ALA A 226 -3.37 -3.48 -22.89
CA ALA A 226 -3.88 -2.11 -22.93
C ALA A 226 -3.29 -1.35 -24.13
N THR A 227 -4.04 -0.43 -24.72
CA THR A 227 -3.52 0.47 -25.77
C THR A 227 -2.78 1.67 -25.19
N THR A 228 -3.08 2.03 -23.93
CA THR A 228 -2.48 3.17 -23.23
C THR A 228 -2.52 2.95 -21.71
N ILE A 229 -1.87 3.83 -20.95
CA ILE A 229 -2.06 3.97 -19.50
C ILE A 229 -2.76 5.32 -19.26
N ASN A 230 -4.05 5.28 -18.97
CA ASN A 230 -4.90 6.46 -18.74
C ASN A 230 -5.01 6.80 -17.25
N ASP A 231 -5.70 7.90 -16.93
CA ASP A 231 -5.81 8.37 -15.55
C ASP A 231 -6.59 7.39 -14.65
N ASP A 232 -7.62 6.71 -15.15
CA ASP A 232 -8.33 5.67 -14.40
C ASP A 232 -7.39 4.59 -13.89
N MET A 233 -6.44 4.15 -14.74
CA MET A 233 -5.42 3.18 -14.36
C MET A 233 -4.43 3.72 -13.32
N LYS A 234 -3.99 4.99 -13.45
CA LYS A 234 -3.10 5.65 -12.49
C LYS A 234 -3.76 5.79 -11.12
N ILE A 235 -5.02 6.24 -11.09
CA ILE A 235 -5.83 6.37 -9.88
C ILE A 235 -6.04 4.99 -9.22
N ALA A 236 -6.34 3.96 -10.02
CA ALA A 236 -6.49 2.60 -9.51
C ALA A 236 -5.20 2.07 -8.87
N ALA A 237 -4.04 2.35 -9.47
CA ALA A 237 -2.73 2.02 -8.89
C ALA A 237 -2.48 2.74 -7.56
N ALA A 238 -2.71 4.06 -7.51
CA ALA A 238 -2.53 4.86 -6.30
C ALA A 238 -3.44 4.37 -5.14
N ARG A 239 -4.71 4.08 -5.44
CA ARG A 239 -5.65 3.52 -4.45
C ARG A 239 -5.23 2.13 -3.98
N ALA A 240 -4.79 1.26 -4.89
CA ALA A 240 -4.36 -0.08 -4.52
C ALA A 240 -3.11 -0.07 -3.63
N LEU A 241 -2.16 0.86 -3.88
CA LEU A 241 -1.02 1.09 -2.99
C LEU A 241 -1.44 1.60 -1.62
N ALA A 242 -2.34 2.60 -1.58
CA ALA A 242 -2.84 3.16 -0.34
C ALA A 242 -3.53 2.09 0.52
N GLU A 243 -4.42 1.29 -0.08
CA GLU A 243 -5.11 0.20 0.59
C GLU A 243 -4.16 -0.91 1.04
N LEU A 244 -3.10 -1.20 0.28
CA LEU A 244 -2.11 -2.20 0.68
C LEU A 244 -1.35 -1.80 1.94
N ALA A 245 -1.03 -0.51 2.11
CA ALA A 245 -0.37 0.00 3.32
C ALA A 245 -1.24 -0.12 4.58
N ARG A 246 -2.57 -0.18 4.41
CA ARG A 246 -3.54 -0.36 5.51
C ARG A 246 -3.67 -1.81 5.96
N GLN A 247 -3.18 -2.77 5.17
CA GLN A 247 -3.26 -4.20 5.46
C GLN A 247 -2.10 -4.67 6.34
N ASP A 248 -2.35 -5.67 7.19
CA ASP A 248 -1.31 -6.26 8.06
C ASP A 248 -0.13 -6.78 7.22
N VAL A 249 1.07 -6.41 7.66
CA VAL A 249 2.31 -6.67 6.93
C VAL A 249 2.76 -8.13 7.16
N PRO A 250 3.04 -8.91 6.10
CA PRO A 250 3.53 -10.30 6.22
C PRO A 250 4.85 -10.40 6.98
N ASP A 251 5.10 -11.57 7.57
CA ASP A 251 6.31 -11.82 8.37
C ASP A 251 7.60 -11.67 7.55
N ASP A 252 7.60 -12.06 6.27
CA ASP A 252 8.73 -11.90 5.35
C ASP A 252 9.16 -10.42 5.22
N VAL A 253 8.19 -9.51 5.27
CA VAL A 253 8.44 -8.06 5.21
C VAL A 253 8.92 -7.54 6.55
N ALA A 254 8.33 -8.01 7.67
CA ALA A 254 8.78 -7.63 9.00
C ALA A 254 10.23 -8.08 9.27
N ALA A 255 10.64 -9.24 8.75
CA ALA A 255 12.00 -9.76 8.86
C ALA A 255 13.03 -8.86 8.12
N ALA A 256 12.66 -8.29 6.97
CA ALA A 256 13.50 -7.36 6.22
C ALA A 256 13.73 -6.02 6.96
N TYR A 257 12.83 -5.64 7.87
CA TYR A 257 12.86 -4.38 8.64
C TYR A 257 13.28 -4.59 10.10
N GLN A 258 14.34 -5.37 10.33
CA GLN A 258 14.93 -5.63 11.66
C GLN A 258 13.92 -6.15 12.71
N GLY A 259 12.86 -6.84 12.28
CA GLY A 259 11.83 -7.39 13.15
C GLY A 259 10.76 -6.38 13.60
N ASN A 260 10.86 -5.10 13.24
CA ASN A 260 9.81 -4.12 13.48
C ASN A 260 8.76 -4.22 12.36
N ARG A 261 7.56 -4.69 12.72
CA ARG A 261 6.43 -4.77 11.79
C ARG A 261 5.86 -3.38 11.54
N PRO A 262 5.93 -2.83 10.31
CA PRO A 262 5.31 -1.56 10.00
C PRO A 262 3.79 -1.67 10.23
N LYS A 263 3.22 -0.66 10.90
CA LYS A 263 1.78 -0.55 11.15
C LYS A 263 1.29 0.74 10.55
N PHE A 264 0.14 0.68 9.87
CA PHE A 264 -0.48 1.85 9.27
C PHE A 264 -0.57 3.01 10.27
N GLY A 265 -0.06 4.18 9.87
CA GLY A 265 0.04 5.36 10.72
C GLY A 265 1.01 6.40 10.16
N PRO A 266 1.33 7.47 10.92
CA PRO A 266 2.17 8.57 10.46
C PRO A 266 3.53 8.16 9.87
N ASN A 267 4.11 7.06 10.35
CA ASN A 267 5.40 6.53 9.89
C ASN A 267 5.27 5.36 8.88
N TYR A 268 4.06 5.04 8.44
CA TYR A 268 3.79 4.01 7.43
C TYR A 268 2.49 4.30 6.66
N ILE A 269 2.60 5.18 5.66
CA ILE A 269 1.51 5.57 4.75
C ILE A 269 1.65 4.99 3.34
N ILE A 270 2.80 4.38 3.01
CA ILE A 270 3.10 3.78 1.71
C ILE A 270 3.75 2.40 1.97
N PRO A 271 3.41 1.35 1.20
CA PRO A 271 4.08 0.05 1.32
C PRO A 271 5.58 0.15 1.06
N VAL A 272 6.34 -0.78 1.59
CA VAL A 272 7.79 -0.82 1.38
C VAL A 272 8.14 -1.42 0.01
N PRO A 273 9.29 -1.03 -0.59
CA PRO A 273 9.82 -1.71 -1.76
C PRO A 273 9.92 -3.21 -1.54
N PHE A 274 9.66 -3.99 -2.58
CA PHE A 274 9.69 -5.46 -2.56
C PHE A 274 8.68 -6.12 -1.62
N ASP A 275 7.65 -5.40 -1.16
CA ASP A 275 6.52 -6.04 -0.49
C ASP A 275 5.91 -7.12 -1.43
N PRO A 276 5.91 -8.40 -1.01
CA PRO A 276 5.44 -9.52 -1.81
C PRO A 276 4.00 -9.37 -2.31
N ARG A 277 3.19 -8.57 -1.62
CA ARG A 277 1.78 -8.34 -1.95
C ARG A 277 1.59 -7.36 -3.13
N LEU A 278 2.61 -6.57 -3.48
CA LEU A 278 2.52 -5.61 -4.58
C LEU A 278 2.14 -6.28 -5.91
N ILE A 279 2.71 -7.45 -6.20
CA ILE A 279 2.47 -8.17 -7.46
C ILE A 279 1.05 -8.71 -7.60
N SER A 280 0.34 -8.92 -6.50
CA SER A 280 -1.04 -9.39 -6.49
C SER A 280 -2.06 -8.29 -6.16
N ALA A 281 -1.63 -7.09 -5.79
CA ALA A 281 -2.53 -5.97 -5.51
C ALA A 281 -2.63 -5.01 -6.71
N ILE A 282 -1.48 -4.49 -7.16
CA ILE A 282 -1.45 -3.36 -8.10
C ILE A 282 -1.81 -3.79 -9.54
N PRO A 283 -1.26 -4.88 -10.11
CA PRO A 283 -1.57 -5.26 -11.49
C PRO A 283 -3.05 -5.57 -11.70
N ILE A 284 -3.72 -6.11 -10.68
CA ILE A 284 -5.16 -6.42 -10.74
C ILE A 284 -5.98 -5.14 -10.83
N ALA A 285 -5.69 -4.16 -9.97
CA ALA A 285 -6.38 -2.87 -9.98
C ALA A 285 -6.19 -2.16 -11.33
N VAL A 286 -4.96 -2.17 -11.85
CA VAL A 286 -4.63 -1.56 -13.15
C VAL A 286 -5.30 -2.30 -14.31
N ALA A 287 -5.26 -3.64 -14.33
CA ALA A 287 -5.93 -4.45 -15.35
C ALA A 287 -7.44 -4.22 -15.35
N LYS A 288 -8.05 -4.16 -14.15
CA LYS A 288 -9.47 -3.85 -14.00
C LYS A 288 -9.81 -2.46 -14.55
N ALA A 289 -9.06 -1.43 -14.17
CA ALA A 289 -9.27 -0.08 -14.66
C ALA A 289 -9.08 0.04 -16.19
N ALA A 290 -8.12 -0.68 -16.76
CA ALA A 290 -7.91 -0.74 -18.20
C ALA A 290 -9.10 -1.38 -18.94
N MET A 291 -9.72 -2.40 -18.35
CA MET A 291 -10.94 -3.01 -18.89
C MET A 291 -12.15 -2.07 -18.75
N ASP A 292 -12.34 -1.49 -17.58
CA ASP A 292 -13.48 -0.60 -17.28
C ASP A 292 -13.46 0.67 -18.15
N SER A 293 -12.27 1.20 -18.45
CA SER A 293 -12.08 2.37 -19.33
C SER A 293 -12.01 2.03 -20.83
N GLY A 294 -12.11 0.75 -21.19
CA GLY A 294 -12.19 0.31 -22.59
C GLY A 294 -10.87 0.29 -23.36
N VAL A 295 -9.73 0.45 -22.69
CA VAL A 295 -8.40 0.43 -23.34
C VAL A 295 -7.78 -0.97 -23.41
N ALA A 296 -8.37 -1.95 -22.73
CA ALA A 296 -7.92 -3.36 -22.75
C ALA A 296 -8.32 -4.09 -24.05
N ARG A 297 -7.34 -4.68 -24.74
CA ARG A 297 -7.58 -5.53 -25.93
C ARG A 297 -7.69 -7.02 -25.61
N LYS A 298 -7.30 -7.43 -24.40
CA LYS A 298 -7.41 -8.81 -23.92
C LYS A 298 -8.00 -8.82 -22.50
N PRO A 299 -9.32 -8.66 -22.35
CA PRO A 299 -9.96 -8.66 -21.03
C PRO A 299 -9.73 -9.96 -20.25
N ILE A 300 -9.61 -9.81 -18.93
CA ILE A 300 -9.51 -10.91 -17.97
C ILE A 300 -10.90 -11.12 -17.35
N LEU A 301 -11.49 -12.29 -17.58
CA LEU A 301 -12.84 -12.60 -17.12
C LEU A 301 -12.92 -12.95 -15.62
N ASP A 302 -11.85 -13.53 -15.09
CA ASP A 302 -11.76 -14.00 -13.71
C ASP A 302 -10.56 -13.33 -13.03
N LEU A 303 -10.82 -12.21 -12.36
CA LEU A 303 -9.81 -11.43 -11.65
C LEU A 303 -9.24 -12.16 -10.44
N ASP A 304 -10.04 -13.03 -9.80
CA ASP A 304 -9.58 -13.82 -8.65
C ASP A 304 -8.56 -14.86 -9.11
N ARG A 305 -8.83 -15.56 -10.22
CA ARG A 305 -7.86 -16.46 -10.84
C ARG A 305 -6.60 -15.74 -11.28
N TYR A 306 -6.73 -14.55 -11.88
CA TYR A 306 -5.57 -13.75 -12.27
C TYR A 306 -4.71 -13.36 -11.07
N ALA A 307 -5.33 -12.99 -9.94
CA ALA A 307 -4.63 -12.74 -8.67
C ALA A 307 -3.76 -13.92 -8.24
N GLN A 308 -4.35 -15.12 -8.30
CA GLN A 308 -3.68 -16.36 -7.92
C GLN A 308 -2.52 -16.68 -8.86
N GLU A 309 -2.70 -16.50 -10.17
CA GLU A 309 -1.65 -16.71 -11.16
C GLU A 309 -0.46 -15.76 -10.95
N LEU A 310 -0.72 -14.48 -10.63
CA LEU A 310 0.33 -13.51 -10.30
C LEU A 310 1.09 -13.88 -9.02
N SER A 311 0.36 -14.26 -7.96
CA SER A 311 0.99 -14.70 -6.71
C SER A 311 1.85 -15.96 -6.92
N ALA A 312 1.43 -16.89 -7.79
CA ALA A 312 2.16 -18.11 -8.10
C ALA A 312 3.44 -17.89 -8.93
N ARG A 313 3.56 -16.75 -9.64
CA ARG A 313 4.79 -16.43 -10.38
C ARG A 313 5.97 -16.11 -9.46
N ARG A 314 5.72 -15.68 -8.22
CA ARG A 314 6.77 -15.40 -7.23
C ARG A 314 7.27 -16.67 -6.53
N ASP A 315 6.40 -17.66 -6.34
CA ASP A 315 6.71 -18.90 -5.64
C ASP A 315 5.96 -20.09 -6.30
N PRO A 316 6.67 -21.07 -6.88
CA PRO A 316 6.07 -22.25 -7.50
C PRO A 316 5.16 -23.05 -6.56
N ILE A 317 5.43 -23.02 -5.25
CA ILE A 317 4.67 -23.73 -4.21
C ILE A 317 3.32 -23.04 -3.97
N ALA A 318 3.20 -21.74 -4.23
CA ALA A 318 1.96 -20.99 -4.00
C ALA A 318 0.79 -21.54 -4.82
N SER A 319 1.01 -22.04 -6.05
CA SER A 319 -0.03 -22.69 -6.85
C SER A 319 -0.60 -23.97 -6.21
N THR A 320 0.23 -24.70 -5.45
CA THR A 320 -0.16 -25.92 -4.75
C THR A 320 -0.86 -25.60 -3.44
N LEU A 321 -0.36 -24.63 -2.68
CA LEU A 321 -1.04 -24.12 -1.48
C LEU A 321 -2.41 -23.52 -1.83
N GLN A 322 -2.53 -22.82 -2.95
CA GLN A 322 -3.79 -22.23 -3.39
C GLN A 322 -4.88 -23.29 -3.66
N ARG A 323 -4.53 -24.41 -4.32
CA ARG A 323 -5.45 -25.53 -4.51
C ARG A 323 -5.95 -26.12 -3.18
N ILE A 324 -5.09 -26.14 -2.17
CA ILE A 324 -5.46 -26.58 -0.82
C ILE A 324 -6.44 -25.56 -0.20
N TYR A 325 -6.12 -24.26 -0.25
CA TYR A 325 -7.00 -23.21 0.27
C TYR A 325 -8.38 -23.19 -0.38
N ASP A 326 -8.49 -23.35 -1.70
CA ASP A 326 -9.79 -23.35 -2.37
C ASP A 326 -10.64 -24.58 -2.00
N ARG A 327 -10.00 -25.73 -1.75
CA ARG A 327 -10.69 -26.90 -1.21
C ARG A 327 -11.21 -26.63 0.19
N VAL A 328 -10.43 -25.97 1.04
CA VAL A 328 -10.83 -25.60 2.41
C VAL A 328 -11.93 -24.55 2.39
N ARG A 329 -11.89 -23.53 1.52
CA ARG A 329 -12.96 -22.51 1.39
C ARG A 329 -14.32 -23.12 1.02
N ARG A 330 -14.33 -24.19 0.22
CA ARG A 330 -15.57 -24.93 -0.13
C ARG A 330 -16.12 -25.75 1.04
N GLN A 331 -15.26 -26.12 1.99
CA GLN A 331 -15.63 -26.88 3.19
C GLN A 331 -14.90 -26.29 4.40
N PRO A 332 -15.34 -25.11 4.88
CA PRO A 332 -14.61 -24.37 5.91
C PRO A 332 -14.38 -25.21 7.16
N LYS A 333 -13.19 -25.13 7.74
CA LYS A 333 -12.75 -25.98 8.86
C LYS A 333 -12.66 -25.22 10.17
N ARG A 334 -13.00 -25.88 11.27
CA ARG A 334 -12.84 -25.37 12.64
C ARG A 334 -11.47 -25.79 13.17
N ILE A 335 -10.56 -24.85 13.33
CA ILE A 335 -9.16 -25.14 13.74
C ILE A 335 -8.87 -24.54 15.11
N VAL A 336 -8.33 -25.35 16.01
CA VAL A 336 -7.87 -24.90 17.34
C VAL A 336 -6.44 -24.39 17.24
N PHE A 337 -6.25 -23.16 17.68
CA PHE A 337 -4.95 -22.53 17.88
C PHE A 337 -4.61 -22.65 19.36
N ALA A 338 -3.80 -23.64 19.71
CA ALA A 338 -3.61 -24.09 21.08
C ALA A 338 -2.93 -23.04 21.96
N GLU A 339 -2.00 -22.27 21.40
CA GLU A 339 -1.28 -21.19 22.09
C GLU A 339 -1.95 -19.83 21.86
N GLY A 340 -3.27 -19.76 22.06
CA GLY A 340 -4.08 -18.60 21.69
C GLY A 340 -3.75 -17.29 22.42
N GLU A 341 -2.94 -17.35 23.48
CA GLU A 341 -2.44 -16.17 24.22
C GLU A 341 -1.25 -15.48 23.52
N GLU A 342 -0.59 -16.12 22.56
CA GLU A 342 0.58 -15.59 21.85
C GLU A 342 0.20 -14.72 20.65
N GLU A 343 0.91 -13.60 20.45
CA GLU A 343 0.60 -12.63 19.38
C GLU A 343 0.62 -13.27 17.99
N GLN A 344 1.64 -14.08 17.68
CA GLN A 344 1.80 -14.72 16.37
C GLN A 344 0.63 -15.65 16.06
N VAL A 345 0.11 -16.34 17.08
CA VAL A 345 -1.00 -17.28 16.97
C VAL A 345 -2.32 -16.55 16.77
N MET A 346 -2.53 -15.44 17.48
CA MET A 346 -3.69 -14.56 17.24
C MET A 346 -3.71 -14.01 15.81
N ARG A 347 -2.57 -13.60 15.26
CA ARG A 347 -2.47 -13.15 13.86
C ARG A 347 -2.77 -14.27 12.87
N ALA A 348 -2.25 -15.47 13.12
CA ALA A 348 -2.54 -16.65 12.30
C ALA A 348 -4.04 -16.98 12.30
N ALA A 349 -4.70 -16.92 13.46
CA ALA A 349 -6.14 -17.11 13.60
C ALA A 349 -6.95 -16.04 12.82
N VAL A 350 -6.59 -14.77 12.94
CA VAL A 350 -7.23 -13.68 12.17
C VAL A 350 -7.02 -13.85 10.68
N SER A 351 -5.81 -14.20 10.25
CA SER A 351 -5.48 -14.46 8.84
C SER A 351 -6.30 -15.63 8.28
N TYR A 352 -6.42 -16.72 9.05
CA TYR A 352 -7.22 -17.89 8.69
C TYR A 352 -8.70 -17.53 8.42
N VAL A 353 -9.29 -16.71 9.29
CA VAL A 353 -10.68 -16.23 9.15
C VAL A 353 -10.81 -15.24 7.99
N ASN A 354 -9.90 -14.26 7.87
CA ASN A 354 -9.91 -13.28 6.77
C ASN A 354 -9.82 -13.97 5.39
N GLN A 355 -9.06 -15.06 5.29
CA GLN A 355 -8.93 -15.88 4.08
C GLN A 355 -10.15 -16.78 3.80
N ARG A 356 -11.18 -16.73 4.65
CA ARG A 356 -12.43 -17.52 4.59
C ARG A 356 -12.18 -19.03 4.67
N LEU A 357 -11.18 -19.44 5.45
CA LEU A 357 -10.83 -20.86 5.61
C LEU A 357 -11.70 -21.57 6.66
N GLY A 358 -12.35 -20.82 7.55
CA GLY A 358 -13.35 -21.33 8.49
C GLY A 358 -13.31 -20.61 9.83
N THR A 359 -13.51 -21.36 10.92
CA THR A 359 -13.52 -20.83 12.29
C THR A 359 -12.16 -21.08 12.95
N ALA A 360 -11.58 -20.03 13.53
CA ALA A 360 -10.40 -20.13 14.38
C ALA A 360 -10.82 -20.13 15.86
N ILE A 361 -10.38 -21.14 16.61
CA ILE A 361 -10.63 -21.27 18.04
C ILE A 361 -9.33 -20.98 18.79
N LEU A 362 -9.23 -19.81 19.42
CA LEU A 362 -8.12 -19.45 20.29
C LEU A 362 -8.31 -20.07 21.67
N LEU A 363 -7.40 -20.97 22.05
CA LEU A 363 -7.41 -21.60 23.36
C LEU A 363 -6.55 -20.81 24.35
N GLY A 364 -7.17 -20.32 25.42
CA GLY A 364 -6.47 -19.56 26.45
C GLY A 364 -7.42 -18.81 27.39
N ARG A 365 -6.86 -17.99 28.26
CA ARG A 365 -7.63 -17.15 29.17
C ARG A 365 -8.17 -15.94 28.44
N ASP A 366 -9.48 -15.73 28.57
CA ASP A 366 -10.23 -14.72 27.82
C ASP A 366 -9.72 -13.29 28.07
N ASP A 367 -9.38 -12.96 29.31
CA ASP A 367 -8.79 -11.69 29.73
C ASP A 367 -7.39 -11.47 29.13
N VAL A 368 -6.53 -12.49 29.17
CA VAL A 368 -5.16 -12.41 28.64
C VAL A 368 -5.14 -12.27 27.12
N ILE A 369 -5.96 -13.05 26.42
CA ILE A 369 -6.08 -12.96 24.96
C ILE A 369 -6.54 -11.57 24.55
N LYS A 370 -7.58 -11.04 25.19
CA LYS A 370 -8.11 -9.70 24.88
C LYS A 370 -7.10 -8.58 25.19
N GLU A 371 -6.35 -8.71 26.28
CA GLU A 371 -5.27 -7.78 26.63
C GLU A 371 -4.15 -7.79 25.59
N ASN A 372 -3.62 -8.96 25.28
CA ASN A 372 -2.52 -9.12 24.33
C ASN A 372 -2.93 -8.68 22.92
N ALA A 373 -4.16 -9.01 22.50
CA ALA A 373 -4.72 -8.55 21.23
C ALA A 373 -4.76 -7.01 21.16
N ARG A 374 -5.20 -6.34 22.23
CA ARG A 374 -5.26 -4.87 22.28
C ARG A 374 -3.86 -4.25 22.17
N HIS A 375 -2.88 -4.77 22.91
CA HIS A 375 -1.49 -4.30 22.84
C HIS A 375 -0.89 -4.52 21.45
N ALA A 376 -1.21 -5.64 20.81
CA ALA A 376 -0.74 -5.95 19.46
C ALA A 376 -1.49 -5.18 18.35
N GLY A 377 -2.63 -4.56 18.66
CA GLY A 377 -3.52 -3.92 17.68
C GLY A 377 -4.25 -4.94 16.80
N ILE A 378 -4.56 -6.12 17.34
CA ILE A 378 -5.24 -7.21 16.65
C ILE A 378 -6.73 -7.15 16.97
N ASP A 379 -7.56 -7.02 15.95
CA ASP A 379 -9.02 -7.09 16.10
C ASP A 379 -9.50 -8.55 16.09
N LEU A 380 -9.89 -9.05 17.27
CA LEU A 380 -10.48 -10.37 17.47
C LEU A 380 -12.02 -10.37 17.45
N ASN A 381 -12.67 -9.21 17.33
CA ASN A 381 -14.14 -9.10 17.31
C ASN A 381 -14.71 -9.42 15.92
N LYS A 382 -14.23 -10.50 15.30
CA LYS A 382 -14.59 -10.92 13.95
C LYS A 382 -15.43 -12.18 13.98
N GLN A 383 -16.41 -12.24 13.08
CA GLN A 383 -17.18 -13.46 12.85
C GLN A 383 -16.24 -14.59 12.41
N GLY A 384 -16.26 -15.72 13.12
CA GLY A 384 -15.38 -16.85 12.87
C GLY A 384 -14.18 -16.96 13.82
N ILE A 385 -14.00 -16.02 14.75
CA ILE A 385 -13.05 -16.18 15.86
C ILE A 385 -13.82 -16.56 17.13
N GLU A 386 -13.42 -17.65 17.77
CA GLU A 386 -13.96 -18.13 19.05
C GLU A 386 -12.83 -18.17 20.08
N ILE A 387 -13.09 -17.72 21.31
CA ILE A 387 -12.15 -17.88 22.44
C ILE A 387 -12.71 -18.95 23.37
N ILE A 388 -11.91 -19.98 23.66
CA ILE A 388 -12.27 -21.03 24.60
C ILE A 388 -11.25 -21.05 25.73
N ASN A 389 -11.77 -21.06 26.97
CA ASN A 389 -10.96 -21.26 28.16
C ASN A 389 -11.15 -22.69 28.65
N ALA A 390 -10.09 -23.50 28.57
CA ALA A 390 -10.10 -24.90 29.01
C ALA A 390 -10.62 -25.05 30.45
N ARG A 391 -10.26 -24.13 31.36
CA ARG A 391 -10.66 -24.18 32.77
C ARG A 391 -12.15 -23.95 33.00
N LEU A 392 -12.81 -23.21 32.11
CA LEU A 392 -14.23 -22.81 32.23
C LEU A 392 -15.16 -23.60 31.30
N SER A 393 -14.59 -24.52 30.50
CA SER A 393 -15.35 -25.27 29.52
C SER A 393 -16.31 -26.27 30.19
N ARG A 394 -17.51 -26.40 29.60
CA ARG A 394 -18.53 -27.37 30.04
C ARG A 394 -18.24 -28.80 29.55
N ARG A 395 -17.25 -28.96 28.67
CA ARG A 395 -16.87 -30.25 28.05
C ARG A 395 -15.82 -31.02 28.86
N ASN A 396 -15.29 -30.45 29.95
CA ASN A 396 -14.14 -31.02 30.67
C ASN A 396 -14.39 -32.42 31.19
N SER A 397 -15.59 -32.74 31.67
CA SER A 397 -15.94 -34.09 32.11
C SER A 397 -15.82 -35.09 30.96
N ILE A 398 -16.45 -34.78 29.82
CA ILE A 398 -16.44 -35.61 28.60
C ILE A 398 -15.00 -35.83 28.11
N TYR A 399 -14.17 -34.78 28.12
CA TYR A 399 -12.75 -34.86 27.74
C TYR A 399 -11.93 -35.69 28.71
N THR A 400 -12.23 -35.58 30.01
CA THR A 400 -11.55 -36.35 31.05
C THR A 400 -11.86 -37.83 30.88
N ASP A 401 -13.14 -38.19 30.69
CA ASP A 401 -13.59 -39.57 30.48
C ASP A 401 -12.90 -40.17 29.25
N TYR A 402 -12.94 -39.47 28.11
CA TYR A 402 -12.30 -39.91 26.87
C TYR A 402 -10.79 -40.10 27.01
N LEU A 403 -10.09 -39.17 27.67
CA LEU A 403 -8.65 -39.27 27.89
C LEU A 403 -8.33 -40.42 28.85
N TYR A 404 -9.12 -40.60 29.90
CA TYR A 404 -8.95 -41.66 30.88
C TYR A 404 -9.11 -43.05 30.27
N GLU A 405 -10.11 -43.27 29.43
CA GLU A 405 -10.31 -44.56 28.74
C GLU A 405 -9.05 -45.02 27.99
N ARG A 406 -8.30 -44.07 27.42
CA ARG A 406 -7.06 -44.32 26.66
C ARG A 406 -5.82 -44.44 27.54
N MET A 407 -5.76 -43.70 28.64
CA MET A 407 -4.56 -43.56 29.46
C MET A 407 -4.55 -44.47 30.69
N GLN A 408 -5.69 -45.01 31.11
CA GLN A 408 -5.80 -45.89 32.29
C GLN A 408 -4.88 -47.12 32.19
N ARG A 409 -4.71 -47.71 30.98
CA ARG A 409 -3.81 -48.85 30.75
C ARG A 409 -2.32 -48.48 30.77
N LYS A 410 -2.01 -47.18 30.78
CA LYS A 410 -0.66 -46.63 30.91
C LYS A 410 -0.37 -46.12 32.33
N GLY A 411 -1.23 -46.43 33.30
CA GLY A 411 -1.04 -46.09 34.71
C GLY A 411 -1.56 -44.72 35.14
N PHE A 412 -2.29 -43.99 34.30
CA PHE A 412 -2.90 -42.71 34.67
C PHE A 412 -4.18 -42.92 35.47
N LEU A 413 -4.36 -42.17 36.56
CA LEU A 413 -5.61 -42.13 37.31
C LEU A 413 -6.59 -41.11 36.68
N PHE A 414 -7.88 -41.25 36.98
CA PHE A 414 -8.91 -40.33 36.50
C PHE A 414 -8.56 -38.85 36.83
N ARG A 415 -8.11 -38.60 38.05
CA ARG A 415 -7.67 -37.26 38.50
C ARG A 415 -6.48 -36.71 37.70
N ASP A 416 -5.61 -37.58 37.18
CA ASP A 416 -4.45 -37.16 36.40
C ASP A 416 -4.91 -36.70 35.02
N CYS A 417 -5.83 -37.43 34.39
CA CYS A 417 -6.48 -37.03 33.14
C CYS A 417 -7.28 -35.73 33.31
N GLN A 418 -8.02 -35.58 34.42
CA GLN A 418 -8.77 -34.36 34.71
C GLN A 418 -7.84 -33.14 34.81
N ARG A 419 -6.70 -33.31 35.48
CA ARG A 419 -5.67 -32.26 35.60
C ARG A 419 -5.09 -31.89 34.24
N LEU A 420 -4.81 -32.87 33.37
CA LEU A 420 -4.33 -32.61 32.02
C LEU A 420 -5.35 -31.81 31.20
N ILE A 421 -6.63 -32.20 31.21
CA ILE A 421 -7.68 -31.47 30.49
C ILE A 421 -7.84 -30.04 31.01
N ASN A 422 -7.78 -29.83 32.32
CA ASN A 422 -8.04 -28.51 32.89
C ASN A 422 -6.87 -27.53 32.73
N ASN A 423 -5.63 -28.03 32.65
CA ASN A 423 -4.43 -27.20 32.74
C ASN A 423 -3.53 -27.25 31.51
N ASP A 424 -3.62 -28.30 30.69
CA ASP A 424 -2.77 -28.48 29.52
C ASP A 424 -3.56 -28.21 28.23
N ARG A 425 -3.23 -27.09 27.58
CA ARG A 425 -3.86 -26.63 26.34
C ARG A 425 -3.80 -27.66 25.22
N ASN A 426 -2.70 -28.39 25.09
CA ASN A 426 -2.51 -29.35 24.02
C ASN A 426 -3.36 -30.60 24.22
N HIS A 427 -3.48 -31.10 25.46
CA HIS A 427 -4.37 -32.22 25.77
C HIS A 427 -5.85 -31.84 25.59
N PHE A 428 -6.22 -30.63 26.03
CA PHE A 428 -7.58 -30.12 25.83
C PHE A 428 -7.90 -30.01 24.34
N ALA A 429 -7.05 -29.34 23.55
CA ALA A 429 -7.24 -29.15 22.12
C ALA A 429 -7.22 -30.48 21.35
N ALA A 430 -6.37 -31.44 21.72
CA ALA A 430 -6.38 -32.77 21.13
C ALA A 430 -7.71 -33.52 21.39
N CYS A 431 -8.30 -33.37 22.58
CA CYS A 431 -9.62 -33.93 22.88
C CYS A 431 -10.74 -33.23 22.09
N MET A 432 -10.63 -31.92 21.85
CA MET A 432 -11.56 -31.21 20.97
C MET A 432 -11.59 -31.83 19.56
N VAL A 433 -10.42 -32.11 18.99
CA VAL A 433 -10.31 -32.75 17.67
C VAL A 433 -10.83 -34.18 17.72
N ALA A 434 -10.41 -34.97 18.72
CA ALA A 434 -10.77 -36.37 18.82
C ALA A 434 -12.27 -36.62 19.00
N LEU A 435 -12.99 -35.67 19.58
CA LEU A 435 -14.43 -35.73 19.84
C LEU A 435 -15.26 -34.84 18.90
N GLY A 436 -14.65 -34.32 17.82
CA GLY A 436 -15.36 -33.63 16.74
C GLY A 436 -15.79 -32.18 17.02
N ASP A 437 -15.27 -31.54 18.07
CA ASP A 437 -15.50 -30.11 18.33
C ASP A 437 -14.67 -29.20 17.43
N ALA A 438 -13.58 -29.75 16.89
CA ALA A 438 -12.70 -29.12 15.92
C ALA A 438 -12.25 -30.13 14.87
N ASP A 439 -11.95 -29.64 13.67
CA ASP A 439 -11.41 -30.44 12.56
C ASP A 439 -9.89 -30.62 12.64
N GLY A 440 -9.19 -29.76 13.40
CA GLY A 440 -7.74 -29.79 13.51
C GLY A 440 -7.19 -28.88 14.60
N ILE A 441 -5.89 -28.99 14.85
CA ILE A 441 -5.14 -28.23 15.86
C ILE A 441 -3.82 -27.73 15.27
N VAL A 442 -3.45 -26.51 15.62
CA VAL A 442 -2.14 -25.89 15.40
C VAL A 442 -1.55 -25.60 16.78
N THR A 443 -0.35 -26.13 17.02
CA THR A 443 0.38 -26.04 18.29
C THR A 443 1.68 -25.30 18.11
#